data_AF-A0A538Q6T3-F1
#
_entry.id   AF-A0A538Q6T3-F1
#
_cell.length_a   1.000
_cell.length_b   1.000
_cell.length_c   1.000
_cell.angle_alpha   90.00
_cell.angle_beta   90.00
_cell.angle_gamma   90.00
#
_symmetry.space_group_name_H-M   'P 1'
#
loop_
_entity.id
_entity.type
_entity.pdbx_description
1 polymer ?
#
loop_
_entity_poly.entity_id
_entity_poly.type
_entity_poly.pdbx_seq_one_letter_code
_entity_poly.pdbx_strand_id
1 'polypeptide(L)'
;MLGLWPTALGATLGGCVFPPSLQVADDAGVNSPPAILSVLGDQAPLPEPGPVSVERGDAAGSLRVSLIDADIDDPLYVRIFVDYNMPDRLPARIQCAATPNKTAFRTATCSLPGLCMTSDIGIQRNMTVVVFDRLPRDSGSDPQSMPDGGLSTYRFYFLKCQPPQTP
;
A
#
# COMPACT_ATOMS: atom_id res chain seq x y z
N MET A 1 74.84 -1.87 -12.24
CA MET A 1 73.94 -2.36 -11.17
C MET A 1 72.54 -2.41 -11.74
N LEU A 2 71.95 -3.61 -11.73
CA LEU A 2 70.63 -3.93 -12.28
C LEU A 2 69.52 -3.19 -11.52
N GLY A 3 68.66 -2.48 -12.24
CA GLY A 3 67.37 -2.02 -11.73
C GLY A 3 66.27 -2.93 -12.28
N LEU A 4 65.54 -3.61 -11.40
CA LEU A 4 64.31 -4.33 -11.73
C LEU A 4 63.52 -4.65 -10.44
N TRP A 5 62.22 -4.28 -10.50
CA TRP A 5 61.03 -4.76 -9.74
C TRP A 5 60.54 -3.94 -8.54
N PRO A 6 59.23 -4.00 -8.18
CA PRO A 6 58.07 -4.49 -8.93
C PRO A 6 56.83 -3.56 -8.93
N THR A 7 56.10 -3.70 -10.03
CA THR A 7 54.64 -3.82 -10.20
C THR A 7 53.68 -3.38 -9.09
N ALA A 8 52.77 -2.50 -9.51
CA ALA A 8 51.53 -2.13 -8.86
C ALA A 8 50.64 -3.33 -8.50
N LEU A 9 50.05 -3.28 -7.31
CA LEU A 9 48.88 -4.08 -6.93
C LEU A 9 47.81 -3.11 -6.43
N GLY A 10 46.97 -2.64 -7.36
CA GLY A 10 45.77 -1.87 -7.06
C GLY A 10 44.71 -2.78 -6.46
N ALA A 11 44.60 -2.80 -5.13
CA ALA A 11 43.48 -3.42 -4.44
C ALA A 11 42.32 -2.41 -4.39
N THR A 12 41.48 -2.42 -5.43
CA THR A 12 40.13 -1.84 -5.35
C THR A 12 39.29 -2.75 -4.44
N LEU A 13 39.34 -2.49 -3.13
CA LEU A 13 38.34 -2.99 -2.20
C LEU A 13 37.02 -2.26 -2.49
N GLY A 14 36.31 -2.74 -3.51
CA GLY A 14 34.91 -2.44 -3.71
C GLY A 14 34.16 -3.01 -2.51
N GLY A 15 33.99 -2.17 -1.49
CA GLY A 15 33.12 -2.47 -0.36
C GLY A 15 31.73 -2.75 -0.91
N CYS A 16 31.35 -4.03 -0.95
CA CYS A 16 29.96 -4.40 -0.94
C CYS A 16 29.41 -3.91 0.39
N VAL A 17 28.86 -2.69 0.38
CA VAL A 17 27.98 -2.21 1.43
C VAL A 17 26.76 -3.11 1.37
N PHE A 18 26.83 -4.25 2.04
CA PHE A 18 25.63 -5.00 2.39
C PHE A 18 24.86 -4.07 3.33
N PRO A 19 23.68 -3.58 2.92
CA PRO A 19 22.87 -2.83 3.85
C PRO A 19 22.66 -3.71 5.09
N PRO A 20 22.76 -3.15 6.31
CA PRO A 20 22.45 -3.92 7.50
C PRO A 20 21.07 -4.55 7.29
N SER A 21 20.92 -5.81 7.70
CA SER A 21 19.59 -6.42 7.76
C SER A 21 18.71 -5.47 8.56
N LEU A 22 17.55 -5.10 7.99
CA LEU A 22 16.57 -4.27 8.68
C LEU A 22 16.05 -5.08 9.87
N GLN A 23 16.76 -4.98 10.99
CA GLN A 23 16.32 -5.53 12.24
C GLN A 23 15.22 -4.58 12.71
N VAL A 24 13.99 -5.10 12.80
CA VAL A 24 12.91 -4.46 13.57
C VAL A 24 13.31 -4.60 15.04
N ALA A 25 14.35 -3.87 15.42
CA ALA A 25 14.85 -3.78 16.77
C ALA A 25 14.43 -2.41 17.27
N ASP A 26 13.67 -2.45 18.36
CA ASP A 26 13.05 -1.34 19.06
C ASP A 26 11.89 -0.69 18.32
N ASP A 27 10.80 -0.52 19.07
CA ASP A 27 9.66 0.36 18.80
C ASP A 27 10.19 1.63 18.11
N ALA A 28 10.01 1.71 16.78
CA ALA A 28 10.46 2.85 16.00
C ALA A 28 9.48 3.99 16.29
N GLY A 29 9.65 4.59 17.47
CA GLY A 29 8.55 5.17 18.25
C GLY A 29 7.66 6.13 17.49
N VAL A 30 6.35 6.03 17.71
CA VAL A 30 5.20 6.92 17.39
C VAL A 30 5.09 7.53 15.98
N ASN A 31 6.15 7.56 15.16
CA ASN A 31 6.25 8.38 13.96
C ASN A 31 6.88 7.63 12.78
N SER A 32 6.70 6.31 12.74
CA SER A 32 7.09 5.48 11.61
C SER A 32 5.87 5.23 10.73
N PRO A 33 5.86 5.67 9.45
CA PRO A 33 4.73 5.41 8.58
C PRO A 33 4.58 3.90 8.34
N PRO A 34 3.35 3.39 8.20
CA PRO A 34 3.14 2.02 7.78
C PRO A 34 3.66 1.84 6.35
N ALA A 35 4.02 0.62 5.97
CA ALA A 35 4.43 0.28 4.62
C ALA A 35 3.53 -0.80 4.01
N ILE A 36 3.14 -0.62 2.73
CA ILE A 36 2.44 -1.64 1.96
C ILE A 36 3.47 -2.52 1.28
N LEU A 37 3.53 -3.78 1.68
CA LEU A 37 4.42 -4.77 1.07
C LEU A 37 3.85 -5.30 -0.25
N SER A 38 2.55 -5.60 -0.27
CA SER A 38 1.83 -6.05 -1.46
C SER A 38 0.32 -5.88 -1.32
N VAL A 39 -0.36 -5.70 -2.45
CA VAL A 39 -1.82 -5.80 -2.57
C VAL A 39 -2.12 -7.00 -3.44
N LEU A 40 -2.87 -7.96 -2.92
CA LEU A 40 -3.22 -9.20 -3.60
C LEU A 40 -4.72 -9.19 -3.92
N GLY A 41 -5.05 -9.58 -5.15
CA GLY A 41 -6.39 -10.08 -5.48
C GLY A 41 -6.56 -11.54 -5.05
N ASP A 42 -7.54 -12.22 -5.63
CA ASP A 42 -7.91 -13.58 -5.20
C ASP A 42 -6.76 -14.61 -5.29
N GLN A 43 -5.85 -14.47 -6.25
CA GLN A 43 -4.79 -15.47 -6.47
C GLN A 43 -3.37 -14.91 -6.66
N ALA A 44 -3.20 -13.61 -6.83
CA ALA A 44 -1.90 -13.02 -7.14
C ALA A 44 -1.80 -11.55 -6.69
N PRO A 45 -0.56 -11.02 -6.52
CA PRO A 45 -0.33 -9.59 -6.41
C PRO A 45 -0.97 -8.85 -7.59
N LEU A 46 -1.59 -7.71 -7.31
CA LEU A 46 -2.14 -6.85 -8.34
C LEU A 46 -0.99 -6.31 -9.23
N PRO A 47 -1.20 -6.23 -10.55
CA PRO A 47 -0.23 -5.57 -11.42
C PRO A 47 -0.16 -4.08 -11.08
N GLU A 48 1.03 -3.54 -10.85
CA GLU A 48 1.27 -2.11 -10.58
C GLU A 48 1.93 -1.44 -11.78
N PRO A 49 1.37 -0.34 -12.33
CA PRO A 49 0.14 0.36 -11.93
C PRO A 49 -1.15 -0.20 -12.57
N GLY A 50 -1.20 -1.44 -13.03
CA GLY A 50 -2.44 -2.05 -13.57
C GLY A 50 -2.68 -1.77 -15.05
N PRO A 51 -3.70 -2.43 -15.65
CA PRO A 51 -5.07 -2.41 -15.13
C PRO A 51 -5.45 -3.54 -14.17
N VAL A 52 -6.30 -3.22 -13.21
CA VAL A 52 -6.98 -4.12 -12.29
C VAL A 52 -8.46 -4.17 -12.68
N SER A 53 -8.94 -5.34 -13.08
CA SER A 53 -10.36 -5.55 -13.42
C SER A 53 -11.13 -5.98 -12.18
N VAL A 54 -12.22 -5.26 -11.87
CA VAL A 54 -13.10 -5.58 -10.75
C VAL A 54 -14.55 -5.57 -11.23
N GLU A 55 -15.29 -6.62 -10.90
CA GLU A 55 -16.72 -6.67 -11.16
C GLU A 55 -17.49 -5.76 -10.21
N ARG A 56 -18.63 -5.22 -10.66
CA ARG A 56 -19.54 -4.49 -9.78
C ARG A 56 -20.33 -5.45 -8.89
N GLY A 57 -20.48 -5.12 -7.61
CA GLY A 57 -21.37 -5.85 -6.69
C GLY A 57 -20.70 -7.08 -6.07
N ASP A 58 -21.50 -8.04 -5.63
CA ASP A 58 -21.04 -9.12 -4.74
C ASP A 58 -19.95 -10.03 -5.34
N ALA A 59 -19.85 -10.09 -6.68
CA ALA A 59 -18.81 -10.82 -7.39
C ALA A 59 -17.43 -10.14 -7.37
N ALA A 60 -17.31 -8.92 -6.84
CA ALA A 60 -16.06 -8.15 -6.79
C ALA A 60 -14.96 -8.80 -5.92
N GLY A 61 -15.33 -9.75 -5.06
CA GLY A 61 -14.40 -10.46 -4.19
C GLY A 61 -13.78 -9.57 -3.11
N SER A 62 -12.52 -9.83 -2.80
CA SER A 62 -11.78 -9.11 -1.75
C SER A 62 -10.32 -8.86 -2.13
N LEU A 63 -9.74 -7.78 -1.61
CA LEU A 63 -8.29 -7.56 -1.65
C LEU A 63 -7.66 -7.90 -0.32
N ARG A 64 -6.49 -8.55 -0.36
CA ARG A 64 -5.62 -8.74 0.80
C ARG A 64 -4.45 -7.79 0.70
N VAL A 65 -4.24 -6.98 1.73
CA VAL A 65 -3.15 -6.01 1.79
C VAL A 65 -2.15 -6.47 2.84
N SER A 66 -0.93 -6.77 2.42
CA SER A 66 0.18 -7.12 3.31
C SER A 66 0.90 -5.86 3.76
N LEU A 67 1.04 -5.70 5.07
CA LEU A 67 1.50 -4.48 5.72
C LEU A 67 2.68 -4.76 6.64
N ILE A 68 3.54 -3.77 6.80
CA ILE A 68 4.50 -3.69 7.90
C ILE A 68 4.34 -2.37 8.63
N ASP A 69 4.41 -2.41 9.95
CA ASP A 69 4.32 -1.25 10.81
C ASP A 69 5.12 -1.52 12.09
N ALA A 70 5.86 -0.53 12.56
CA ALA A 70 6.69 -0.68 13.75
C ALA A 70 5.87 -0.51 15.04
N ASP A 71 4.76 0.23 14.98
CA ASP A 71 3.85 0.39 16.11
C ASP A 71 2.92 -0.82 16.22
N ILE A 72 3.36 -1.83 16.98
CA ILE A 72 2.67 -3.12 17.05
C ILE A 72 1.34 -3.07 17.83
N ASP A 73 1.00 -1.93 18.44
CA ASP A 73 -0.16 -1.78 19.31
C ASP A 73 -1.34 -1.08 18.63
N ASP A 74 -1.08 -0.25 17.62
CA ASP A 74 -2.11 0.53 16.93
C ASP A 74 -2.73 -0.20 15.73
N PRO A 75 -4.03 0.00 15.44
CA PRO A 75 -4.68 -0.55 14.25
C PRO A 75 -4.21 0.19 12.99
N LEU A 76 -4.05 -0.53 11.89
CA LEU A 76 -3.85 0.09 10.58
C LEU A 76 -5.18 0.21 9.84
N TYR A 77 -5.44 1.39 9.28
CA TYR A 77 -6.67 1.67 8.54
C TYR A 77 -6.37 1.69 7.05
N VAL A 78 -7.05 0.83 6.30
CA VAL A 78 -6.92 0.76 4.85
C VAL A 78 -8.13 1.41 4.20
N ARG A 79 -7.87 2.28 3.24
CA ARG A 79 -8.89 3.00 2.46
C ARG A 79 -8.59 2.82 0.98
N ILE A 80 -9.61 2.45 0.21
CA ILE A 80 -9.49 2.34 -1.24
C ILE A 80 -10.35 3.42 -1.86
N PHE A 81 -9.68 4.34 -2.54
CA PHE A 81 -10.30 5.46 -3.23
C PHE A 81 -10.36 5.19 -4.72
N VAL A 82 -11.41 5.72 -5.35
CA VAL A 82 -11.50 5.85 -6.80
C VAL A 82 -11.42 7.34 -7.10
N ASP A 83 -10.42 7.70 -7.91
CA ASP A 83 -10.02 9.05 -8.25
C ASP A 83 -9.61 9.87 -7.01
N TYR A 84 -8.61 9.38 -6.25
CA TYR A 84 -7.97 10.15 -5.16
C TYR A 84 -7.29 11.40 -5.71
N ASN A 85 -7.94 12.56 -5.61
CA ASN A 85 -7.49 13.79 -6.23
C ASN A 85 -7.85 15.05 -5.42
N MET A 86 -7.36 16.19 -5.89
CA MET A 86 -7.78 17.53 -5.48
C MET A 86 -8.25 18.31 -6.73
N PRO A 87 -9.26 19.18 -6.64
CA PRO A 87 -9.96 19.62 -5.42
C PRO A 87 -11.13 18.70 -4.99
N ASP A 88 -11.58 17.79 -5.86
CA ASP A 88 -12.77 16.96 -5.64
C ASP A 88 -12.50 15.78 -4.70
N ARG A 89 -12.28 16.06 -3.42
CA ARG A 89 -11.93 15.04 -2.41
C ARG A 89 -13.13 14.16 -2.08
N LEU A 90 -13.27 13.06 -2.82
CA LEU A 90 -14.30 12.04 -2.57
C LEU A 90 -13.92 11.09 -1.43
N PRO A 91 -14.89 10.57 -0.66
CA PRO A 91 -14.66 9.53 0.33
C PRO A 91 -14.13 8.23 -0.26
N ALA A 92 -13.47 7.44 0.58
CA ALA A 92 -13.05 6.08 0.22
C ALA A 92 -14.29 5.23 -0.09
N ARG A 93 -14.22 4.43 -1.16
CA ARG A 93 -15.29 3.49 -1.51
C ARG A 93 -15.23 2.23 -0.67
N ILE A 94 -14.01 1.80 -0.30
CA ILE A 94 -13.79 0.64 0.58
C ILE A 94 -13.03 1.09 1.81
N GLN A 95 -13.47 0.58 2.97
CA GLN A 95 -12.85 0.81 4.26
C GLN A 95 -12.66 -0.54 4.96
N CYS A 96 -11.45 -0.79 5.43
CA CYS A 96 -11.05 -2.01 6.13
C CYS A 96 -9.93 -1.65 7.11
N ALA A 97 -9.54 -2.60 7.96
CA ALA A 97 -8.45 -2.41 8.90
C ALA A 97 -7.67 -3.71 9.09
N ALA A 98 -6.41 -3.57 9.52
CA ALA A 98 -5.67 -4.67 10.11
C ALA A 98 -5.65 -4.49 11.63
N THR A 99 -6.22 -5.45 12.35
CA THR A 99 -6.24 -5.45 13.81
C THR A 99 -4.82 -5.64 14.35
N PRO A 100 -4.46 -4.96 15.46
CA PRO A 100 -3.18 -5.21 16.14
C PRO A 100 -3.07 -6.67 16.55
N ASN A 101 -1.91 -7.27 16.28
CA ASN A 101 -1.62 -8.67 16.61
C ASN A 101 -0.26 -8.82 17.33
N LYS A 102 0.28 -7.72 17.89
CA LYS A 102 1.60 -7.65 18.52
C LYS A 102 2.76 -8.08 17.61
N THR A 103 2.56 -8.00 16.29
CA THR A 103 3.60 -8.22 15.29
C THR A 103 3.64 -7.06 14.32
N ALA A 104 4.83 -6.79 13.79
CA ALA A 104 5.03 -5.74 12.80
C ALA A 104 4.38 -6.07 11.46
N PHE A 105 4.27 -7.35 11.12
CA PHE A 105 3.67 -7.81 9.86
C PHE A 105 2.18 -8.09 10.02
N ARG A 106 1.37 -7.40 9.24
CA ARG A 106 -0.09 -7.50 9.34
C ARG A 106 -0.73 -7.73 7.98
N THR A 107 -1.98 -8.17 7.98
CA THR A 107 -2.78 -8.31 6.76
C THR A 107 -4.16 -7.72 7.00
N ALA A 108 -4.59 -6.83 6.11
CA ALA A 108 -5.97 -6.37 6.03
C ALA A 108 -6.68 -7.13 4.91
N THR A 109 -7.96 -7.48 5.11
CA THR A 109 -8.82 -8.01 4.06
C THR A 109 -9.96 -7.04 3.80
N CYS A 110 -10.13 -6.62 2.55
CA CYS A 110 -11.00 -5.54 2.13
C CYS A 110 -12.02 -6.05 1.13
N SER A 111 -13.31 -6.05 1.51
CA SER A 111 -14.40 -6.48 0.64
C SER A 111 -14.66 -5.42 -0.45
N LEU A 112 -14.75 -5.83 -1.72
CA LEU A 112 -14.87 -4.94 -2.87
C LEU A 112 -16.27 -4.66 -3.46
N PRO A 113 -17.43 -5.15 -2.95
CA PRO A 113 -18.72 -4.92 -3.63
C PRO A 113 -19.07 -3.46 -3.93
N GLY A 114 -18.61 -2.53 -3.09
CA GLY A 114 -18.81 -1.10 -3.25
C GLY A 114 -17.73 -0.37 -4.05
N LEU A 115 -16.68 -1.06 -4.52
CA LEU A 115 -15.55 -0.40 -5.19
C LEU A 115 -15.95 0.15 -6.56
N CYS A 116 -16.74 -0.61 -7.34
CA CYS A 116 -17.20 -0.21 -8.66
C CYS A 116 -18.67 0.24 -8.61
N MET A 117 -18.99 1.40 -9.21
CA MET A 117 -20.36 1.87 -9.40
C MET A 117 -20.76 1.75 -10.87
N THR A 118 -22.05 1.86 -11.16
CA THR A 118 -22.57 1.85 -12.54
C THR A 118 -21.90 2.90 -13.44
N SER A 119 -21.59 4.07 -12.87
CA SER A 119 -20.93 5.19 -13.55
C SER A 119 -19.46 4.95 -13.90
N ASP A 120 -18.84 3.87 -13.42
CA ASP A 120 -17.44 3.54 -13.70
C ASP A 120 -17.27 2.46 -14.75
N ILE A 121 -18.36 1.78 -15.12
CA ILE A 121 -18.31 0.68 -16.08
C ILE A 121 -17.84 1.20 -17.44
N GLY A 122 -16.82 0.54 -17.99
CA GLY A 122 -16.22 0.92 -19.28
C GLY A 122 -15.30 2.14 -19.24
N ILE A 123 -15.08 2.74 -18.06
CA ILE A 123 -14.17 3.87 -17.86
C ILE A 123 -12.94 3.39 -17.09
N GLN A 124 -11.75 3.78 -17.54
CA GLN A 124 -10.54 3.60 -16.73
C GLN A 124 -10.51 4.65 -15.64
N ARG A 125 -10.49 4.19 -14.38
CA ARG A 125 -10.43 5.04 -13.18
C ARG A 125 -9.07 4.88 -12.49
N ASN A 126 -8.77 5.80 -11.59
CA ASN A 126 -7.58 5.70 -10.75
C ASN A 126 -7.97 5.08 -9.40
N MET A 127 -7.45 3.91 -9.08
CA MET A 127 -7.60 3.31 -7.75
C MET A 127 -6.37 3.62 -6.91
N THR A 128 -6.57 4.15 -5.71
CA THR A 128 -5.48 4.40 -4.74
C THR A 128 -5.80 3.67 -3.45
N VAL A 129 -4.93 2.75 -3.07
CA VAL A 129 -4.97 2.06 -1.77
C VAL A 129 -4.09 2.86 -0.83
N VAL A 130 -4.68 3.46 0.20
CA VAL A 130 -3.99 4.26 1.21
C VAL A 130 -4.08 3.53 2.55
N VAL A 131 -2.97 3.46 3.26
CA VAL A 131 -2.88 2.86 4.59
C VAL A 131 -2.44 3.92 5.56
N PHE A 132 -3.21 4.05 6.63
CA PHE A 132 -3.05 5.05 7.68
C PHE A 132 -2.74 4.36 9.01
N ASP A 133 -1.88 4.99 9.81
CA ASP A 133 -1.56 4.57 11.19
C ASP A 133 -2.60 5.06 12.23
N ARG A 134 -3.40 6.06 11.87
CA ARG A 134 -4.49 6.59 12.68
C ARG A 134 -5.79 6.57 11.89
N LEU A 135 -6.91 6.64 12.60
CA LEU A 135 -8.22 6.66 11.95
C LEU A 135 -8.34 7.93 11.08
N PRO A 136 -8.46 7.82 9.74
CA PRO A 136 -8.66 8.97 8.89
C PRO A 136 -10.01 9.64 9.15
N ARG A 137 -10.13 10.91 8.78
CA ARG A 137 -11.40 11.64 8.86
C ARG A 137 -12.26 11.22 7.68
N ASP A 138 -12.93 10.07 7.77
CA ASP A 138 -13.72 9.48 6.67
C ASP A 138 -14.95 10.29 6.23
N SER A 139 -15.19 11.44 6.85
CA SER A 139 -16.34 12.31 6.59
C SER A 139 -15.98 13.79 6.80
N GLY A 140 -16.84 14.67 6.30
CA GLY A 140 -16.70 16.12 6.42
C GLY A 140 -16.10 16.78 5.18
N SER A 141 -15.47 17.94 5.37
CA SER A 141 -14.95 18.77 4.28
C SER A 141 -13.73 18.17 3.57
N ASP A 142 -13.09 17.16 4.18
CA ASP A 142 -11.88 16.56 3.66
C ASP A 142 -11.80 15.07 4.04
N PRO A 143 -12.52 14.19 3.32
CA PRO A 143 -12.62 12.77 3.65
C PRO A 143 -11.33 11.97 3.37
N GLN A 144 -10.28 12.66 2.90
CA GLN A 144 -8.95 12.13 2.63
C GLN A 144 -7.90 12.61 3.65
N SER A 145 -8.32 13.44 4.61
CA SER A 145 -7.42 13.99 5.63
C SER A 145 -7.17 13.03 6.79
N MET A 146 -6.01 13.24 7.41
CA MET A 146 -5.59 12.55 8.62
C MET A 146 -5.65 13.48 9.83
N PRO A 147 -5.90 12.94 11.04
CA PRO A 147 -5.67 13.69 12.28
C PRO A 147 -4.18 14.02 12.44
N ASP A 148 -3.89 15.04 13.25
CA ASP A 148 -2.53 15.51 13.49
C ASP A 148 -1.60 14.38 13.94
N GLY A 149 -0.39 14.35 13.38
CA GLY A 149 0.62 13.34 13.68
C GLY A 149 0.35 11.95 13.08
N GLY A 150 -0.69 11.79 12.27
CA GLY A 150 -0.91 10.57 11.51
C GLY A 150 -0.11 10.54 10.21
N LEU A 151 0.42 9.37 9.88
CA LEU A 151 1.18 9.10 8.68
C LEU A 151 0.44 8.13 7.78
N SER A 152 0.83 8.12 6.51
CA SER A 152 0.22 7.25 5.52
C SER A 152 1.20 6.82 4.46
N THR A 153 0.89 5.69 3.83
CA THR A 153 1.52 5.22 2.61
C THR A 153 0.45 4.87 1.60
N TYR A 154 0.80 4.84 0.31
CA TYR A 154 -0.16 4.50 -0.72
C TYR A 154 0.44 3.70 -1.86
N ARG A 155 -0.44 2.99 -2.57
CA ARG A 155 -0.17 2.37 -3.87
C ARG A 155 -1.24 2.73 -4.87
N PHE A 156 -0.85 2.79 -6.13
CA PHE A 156 -1.69 3.29 -7.22
C PHE A 156 -1.90 2.21 -8.29
N TYR A 157 -3.12 2.14 -8.80
CA TYR A 157 -3.54 1.21 -9.83
C TYR A 157 -4.54 1.88 -10.80
N PHE A 158 -4.54 1.47 -12.06
CA PHE A 158 -5.61 1.73 -13.01
C PHE A 158 -6.72 0.72 -12.79
N LEU A 159 -7.92 1.18 -12.47
CA LEU A 159 -9.10 0.35 -12.25
C LEU A 159 -9.94 0.30 -13.53
N LYS A 160 -10.39 -0.91 -13.88
CA LYS A 160 -11.41 -1.12 -14.92
C LYS A 160 -12.60 -1.85 -14.31
N CYS A 161 -13.70 -1.13 -14.13
CA CYS A 161 -14.94 -1.71 -13.62
C CYS A 161 -15.68 -2.46 -14.73
N GLN A 162 -16.15 -3.66 -14.40
CA GLN A 162 -16.90 -4.54 -15.28
C GLN A 162 -18.34 -4.70 -14.78
N PRO A 163 -19.32 -4.89 -15.69
CA PRO A 163 -20.66 -5.27 -15.27
C PRO A 163 -20.61 -6.62 -14.53
N PRO A 164 -21.54 -6.87 -13.59
CA PRO A 164 -21.63 -8.18 -12.95
C PRO A 164 -21.81 -9.25 -14.03
N GLN A 165 -21.00 -10.30 -14.01
CA GLN A 165 -21.24 -11.46 -14.87
C GLN A 165 -22.51 -12.13 -14.36
N THR A 166 -23.60 -12.11 -15.14
CA THR A 166 -24.81 -12.88 -14.84
C THR A 166 -24.42 -14.36 -14.75
N PRO A 167 -24.85 -15.12 -13.73
CA PRO A 167 -24.80 -16.58 -13.82
C PRO A 167 -25.69 -17.10 -14.95
#